data_AF-A0A1S3PW47-F1
#
_entry.id   AF-A0A1S3PW47-F1
#
_cell.length_a   1.000
_cell.length_b   1.000
_cell.length_c   1.000
_cell.angle_alpha   90.00
_cell.angle_beta   90.00
_cell.angle_gamma   90.00
#
_symmetry.space_group_name_H-M   'P 1'
#
loop_
_entity.id
_entity.type
_entity.pdbx_description
1 polymer ?
#
loop_
_entity_poly.entity_id
_entity_poly.type
_entity_poly.pdbx_seq_one_letter_code
_entity_poly.pdbx_strand_id
1 'polypeptide(L)'
;VDMFSYGMVVYELLSGCRPALGQHQLQIAKKLSKGIRPTLGNPEEVQFHCLHGLMIECWDTKPEKRPLAMQCVRQMQEPSFPCLRYLLACDTHSQLFLSHLQGHSAVFWDGDKDDRNYSVVNVEKGQVEVKRMPCPGTRLSCQMKMDNTLWTATEEQEVFIYSLKEMCPLSQPQKQISCPAIVTCLFPVPARDQTQACVFMGMSDGLVAVYSLMDDMPVEGETYLCSHTLNTTMFGMEDSDPRQRPYPVRSMVLVHSGSQLWYSHGPGLLVIDCRTLQAVRRLDPYDPPSSIQALASSPCLWGDEVVWTLDDHTNTLQMYHAATYQLCATYRCVR
;
A
#
# COMPACT_ATOMS: atom_id res chain seq x y z
N VAL A 1 -8.59 -43.27 -2.42
CA VAL A 1 -9.61 -42.98 -3.46
C VAL A 1 -10.35 -41.70 -3.11
N ASP A 2 -10.79 -41.55 -1.86
CA ASP A 2 -11.58 -40.40 -1.39
C ASP A 2 -10.97 -39.03 -1.68
N MET A 3 -9.66 -38.89 -1.56
CA MET A 3 -8.98 -37.61 -1.85
C MET A 3 -9.13 -37.17 -3.30
N PHE A 4 -9.22 -38.12 -4.24
CA PHE A 4 -9.50 -37.78 -5.64
C PHE A 4 -10.92 -37.22 -5.79
N SER A 5 -11.90 -37.86 -5.15
CA SER A 5 -13.28 -37.39 -5.14
C SER A 5 -13.40 -36.03 -4.43
N TYR A 6 -12.65 -35.83 -3.34
CA TYR A 6 -12.57 -34.55 -2.65
C TYR A 6 -12.07 -33.44 -3.57
N GLY A 7 -11.00 -33.69 -4.36
CA GLY A 7 -10.54 -32.74 -5.37
C GLY A 7 -11.64 -32.38 -6.39
N MET A 8 -12.46 -33.34 -6.82
CA MET A 8 -13.61 -33.07 -7.70
C MET A 8 -14.69 -32.22 -7.02
N VAL A 9 -14.95 -32.44 -5.73
CA VAL A 9 -15.87 -31.58 -4.94
C VAL A 9 -15.31 -30.16 -4.82
N VAL A 10 -14.02 -30.02 -4.54
CA VAL A 10 -13.39 -28.69 -4.49
C VAL A 10 -13.45 -27.98 -5.84
N TYR A 11 -13.29 -28.70 -6.96
CA TYR A 11 -13.52 -28.15 -8.29
C TYR A 11 -14.95 -27.61 -8.46
N GLU A 12 -15.96 -28.37 -8.03
CA GLU A 12 -17.37 -27.95 -8.10
C GLU A 12 -17.60 -26.69 -7.28
N LEU A 13 -17.01 -26.61 -6.08
CA LEU A 13 -17.10 -25.43 -5.22
C LEU A 13 -16.45 -24.20 -5.85
N LEU A 14 -15.26 -24.35 -6.45
CA LEU A 14 -14.52 -23.24 -7.05
C LEU A 14 -15.14 -22.77 -8.37
N SER A 15 -15.67 -23.67 -9.18
CA SER A 15 -16.26 -23.34 -10.50
C SER A 15 -17.76 -23.03 -10.47
N GLY A 16 -18.47 -23.45 -9.42
CA GLY A 16 -19.94 -23.50 -9.40
C GLY A 16 -20.54 -24.48 -10.43
N CYS A 17 -19.72 -25.29 -11.09
CA CYS A 17 -20.10 -26.16 -12.20
C CYS A 17 -19.73 -27.62 -11.93
N ARG A 18 -20.49 -28.56 -12.50
CA ARG A 18 -20.10 -29.98 -12.45
C ARG A 18 -18.86 -30.24 -13.32
N PRO A 19 -17.95 -31.16 -12.93
CA PRO A 19 -16.77 -31.53 -13.71
C PRO A 19 -17.18 -32.13 -15.06
N ALA A 20 -17.10 -31.34 -16.13
CA ALA A 20 -17.50 -31.78 -17.46
C ALA A 20 -16.29 -32.28 -18.27
N LEU A 21 -16.16 -33.61 -18.39
CA LEU A 21 -15.11 -34.25 -19.21
C LEU A 21 -15.65 -35.03 -20.41
N GLY A 22 -16.96 -34.98 -20.66
CA GLY A 22 -17.66 -35.72 -21.69
C GLY A 22 -18.97 -36.27 -21.17
N GLN A 23 -19.71 -36.99 -22.02
CA GLN A 23 -21.03 -37.52 -21.68
C GLN A 23 -21.02 -39.03 -21.33
N HIS A 24 -19.96 -39.76 -21.70
CA HIS A 24 -19.89 -41.21 -21.53
C HIS A 24 -18.84 -41.62 -20.49
N GLN A 25 -19.22 -42.45 -19.50
CA GLN A 25 -18.38 -42.84 -18.37
C GLN A 25 -17.01 -43.40 -18.76
N LEU A 26 -16.96 -44.34 -19.72
CA LEU A 26 -15.69 -44.91 -20.20
C LEU A 26 -14.75 -43.86 -20.82
N GLN A 27 -15.31 -42.85 -21.51
CA GLN A 27 -14.49 -41.78 -22.09
C GLN A 27 -13.93 -40.88 -20.99
N ILE A 28 -14.73 -40.57 -19.97
CA ILE A 28 -14.29 -39.79 -18.81
C ILE A 28 -13.17 -40.53 -18.06
N ALA A 29 -13.36 -41.82 -17.76
CA ALA A 29 -12.34 -42.64 -17.09
C ALA A 29 -11.02 -42.66 -17.87
N LYS A 30 -11.09 -42.85 -19.20
CA LYS A 30 -9.91 -42.81 -20.09
C LYS A 30 -9.23 -41.44 -20.14
N LYS A 31 -9.98 -40.34 -20.02
CA LYS A 31 -9.41 -38.99 -19.94
C LYS A 31 -8.71 -38.77 -18.61
N LEU A 32 -9.37 -39.12 -17.50
CA LEU A 32 -8.80 -38.99 -16.15
C LEU A 32 -7.52 -39.81 -15.98
N SER A 33 -7.50 -41.05 -16.49
CA SER A 33 -6.32 -41.93 -16.44
C SER A 33 -5.13 -41.39 -17.25
N LYS A 34 -5.40 -40.52 -18.24
CA LYS A 34 -4.38 -39.82 -19.03
C LYS A 34 -3.94 -38.49 -18.41
N GLY A 35 -4.44 -38.14 -17.22
CA GLY A 35 -4.13 -36.87 -16.58
C GLY A 35 -4.96 -35.68 -17.06
N ILE A 36 -5.95 -35.89 -17.94
CA ILE A 36 -6.84 -34.81 -18.38
C ILE A 36 -7.77 -34.46 -17.21
N ARG A 37 -7.94 -33.16 -16.94
CA ARG A 37 -8.77 -32.61 -15.87
C ARG A 37 -9.75 -31.57 -16.43
N PRO A 38 -10.88 -31.31 -15.74
CA PRO A 38 -11.77 -30.23 -16.12
C PRO A 38 -11.05 -28.88 -15.95
N THR A 39 -11.33 -27.91 -16.82
CA THR A 39 -10.69 -26.60 -16.79
C THR A 39 -11.26 -25.75 -15.66
N LEU A 40 -10.41 -25.14 -14.83
CA LEU A 40 -10.76 -24.23 -13.73
C LEU A 40 -9.99 -22.91 -13.87
N GLY A 41 -10.16 -22.20 -15.00
CA GLY A 41 -9.51 -20.91 -15.27
C GLY A 41 -8.02 -20.86 -14.94
N ASN A 42 -7.49 -19.66 -14.75
CA ASN A 42 -6.19 -19.46 -14.12
C ASN A 42 -6.35 -19.19 -12.60
N PRO A 43 -5.37 -19.49 -11.73
CA PRO A 43 -5.47 -19.29 -10.29
C PRO A 43 -5.88 -17.87 -9.85
N GLU A 44 -5.46 -16.84 -10.60
CA GLU A 44 -5.78 -15.44 -10.36
C GLU A 44 -7.26 -15.13 -10.59
N GLU A 45 -7.91 -15.85 -11.51
CA GLU A 45 -9.36 -15.73 -11.76
C GLU A 45 -10.18 -16.44 -10.68
N VAL A 46 -9.65 -17.55 -10.16
CA VAL A 46 -10.30 -18.33 -9.10
C VAL A 46 -10.23 -17.62 -7.75
N GLN A 47 -9.18 -16.84 -7.50
CA GLN A 47 -9.00 -16.02 -6.27
C GLN A 47 -9.03 -16.79 -4.94
N PHE A 48 -8.81 -18.11 -5.00
CA PHE A 48 -8.65 -18.98 -3.84
C PHE A 48 -7.39 -19.83 -4.02
N HIS A 49 -6.23 -19.17 -4.01
CA HIS A 49 -4.94 -19.78 -4.37
C HIS A 49 -4.65 -21.10 -3.66
N CYS A 50 -4.73 -21.12 -2.33
CA CYS A 50 -4.44 -22.31 -1.54
C CYS A 50 -5.44 -23.44 -1.80
N LEU A 51 -6.72 -23.11 -1.98
CA LEU A 51 -7.75 -24.10 -2.25
C LEU A 51 -7.63 -24.70 -3.65
N HIS A 52 -7.26 -23.89 -4.65
CA HIS A 52 -6.92 -24.36 -5.99
C HIS A 52 -5.70 -25.29 -5.94
N GLY A 53 -4.63 -24.91 -5.24
CA GLY A 53 -3.46 -25.77 -5.03
C GLY A 53 -3.83 -27.12 -4.41
N LEU A 54 -4.59 -27.09 -3.31
CA LEU A 54 -5.06 -28.29 -2.63
C LEU A 54 -5.92 -29.18 -3.54
N MET A 55 -6.79 -28.59 -4.34
CA MET A 55 -7.58 -29.31 -5.36
C MET A 55 -6.66 -30.06 -6.33
N ILE A 56 -5.61 -29.38 -6.83
CA ILE A 56 -4.65 -29.95 -7.76
C ILE A 56 -3.90 -31.14 -7.15
N GLU A 57 -3.50 -31.04 -5.89
CA GLU A 57 -2.83 -32.12 -5.17
C GLU A 57 -3.76 -33.32 -4.94
N CYS A 58 -5.02 -33.05 -4.58
CA CYS A 58 -6.02 -34.07 -4.24
C CYS A 58 -6.37 -35.00 -5.42
N TRP A 59 -6.38 -34.48 -6.64
CA TRP A 59 -6.75 -35.25 -7.85
C TRP A 59 -5.55 -35.69 -8.70
N ASP A 60 -4.34 -35.81 -8.12
CA ASP A 60 -3.15 -36.33 -8.84
C ASP A 60 -3.45 -37.71 -9.44
N THR A 61 -2.92 -38.00 -10.63
CA THR A 61 -3.10 -39.29 -11.30
C THR A 61 -2.53 -40.44 -10.46
N LYS A 62 -1.41 -40.21 -9.77
CA LYS A 62 -0.72 -41.16 -8.90
C LYS A 62 -1.33 -41.12 -7.49
N PRO A 63 -1.98 -42.20 -7.01
CA PRO A 63 -2.58 -42.24 -5.68
C PRO A 63 -1.60 -41.90 -4.55
N GLU A 64 -0.34 -42.31 -4.68
CA GLU A 64 0.73 -42.09 -3.71
C GLU A 64 1.20 -40.63 -3.59
N LYS A 65 0.87 -39.78 -4.58
CA LYS A 65 1.17 -38.34 -4.55
C LYS A 65 0.07 -37.51 -3.91
N ARG A 66 -1.11 -38.09 -3.71
CA ARG A 66 -2.26 -37.38 -3.15
C ARG A 66 -2.02 -37.16 -1.64
N PRO A 67 -2.39 -36.00 -1.10
CA PRO A 67 -2.26 -35.72 0.33
C PRO A 67 -3.19 -36.63 1.14
N LEU A 68 -2.80 -36.90 2.39
CA LEU A 68 -3.69 -37.55 3.35
C LEU A 68 -4.77 -36.56 3.81
N ALA A 69 -5.98 -37.03 4.11
CA ALA A 69 -7.07 -36.17 4.59
C ALA A 69 -6.66 -35.30 5.79
N MET A 70 -5.91 -35.88 6.74
CA MET A 70 -5.39 -35.16 7.90
C MET A 70 -4.43 -34.01 7.50
N GLN A 71 -3.66 -34.15 6.43
CA GLN A 71 -2.79 -33.09 5.92
C GLN A 71 -3.62 -31.95 5.33
N CYS A 72 -4.66 -32.26 4.56
CA CYS A 72 -5.59 -31.25 4.02
C CYS A 72 -6.24 -30.43 5.13
N VAL A 73 -6.77 -31.10 6.17
CA VAL A 73 -7.39 -30.43 7.32
C VAL A 73 -6.40 -29.50 8.01
N ARG A 74 -5.16 -29.96 8.24
CA ARG A 74 -4.12 -29.12 8.85
C ARG A 74 -3.78 -27.90 8.01
N GLN A 75 -3.63 -28.05 6.69
CA GLN A 75 -3.38 -26.90 5.81
C GLN A 75 -4.53 -25.90 5.87
N MET A 76 -5.77 -26.37 5.83
CA MET A 76 -6.97 -25.52 5.86
C MET A 76 -7.20 -24.80 7.21
N GLN A 77 -6.56 -25.27 8.29
CA GLN A 77 -6.61 -24.62 9.61
C GLN A 77 -5.65 -23.42 9.73
N GLU A 78 -4.66 -23.30 8.84
CA GLU A 78 -3.75 -22.16 8.84
C GLU A 78 -4.50 -20.88 8.45
N PRO A 79 -4.41 -19.78 9.24
CA PRO A 79 -5.13 -18.54 8.95
C PRO A 79 -4.80 -17.94 7.57
N SER A 80 -3.59 -18.20 7.04
CA SER A 80 -3.17 -17.74 5.71
C SER A 80 -3.89 -18.47 4.57
N PHE A 81 -4.36 -19.70 4.79
CA PHE A 81 -4.98 -20.55 3.77
C PHE A 81 -6.24 -19.91 3.14
N PRO A 82 -7.23 -19.43 3.92
CA PRO A 82 -8.38 -18.72 3.33
C PRO A 82 -8.06 -17.28 2.91
N CYS A 83 -7.00 -16.68 3.46
CA CYS A 83 -6.68 -15.26 3.25
C CYS A 83 -5.89 -15.00 1.95
N LEU A 84 -5.10 -15.96 1.48
CA LEU A 84 -4.29 -15.79 0.26
C LEU A 84 -5.17 -15.95 -1.00
N ARG A 85 -5.54 -14.82 -1.61
CA ARG A 85 -6.38 -14.80 -2.82
C ARG A 85 -5.66 -15.32 -4.06
N TYR A 86 -4.53 -14.72 -4.40
CA TYR A 86 -3.73 -15.08 -5.57
C TYR A 86 -2.26 -14.70 -5.35
N LEU A 87 -1.36 -15.27 -6.17
CA LEU A 87 0.04 -14.87 -6.26
C LEU A 87 0.28 -14.34 -7.66
N LEU A 88 0.64 -13.06 -7.76
CA LEU A 88 1.01 -12.48 -9.04
C LEU A 88 2.52 -12.47 -9.16
N ALA A 89 3.06 -13.28 -10.07
CA ALA A 89 4.46 -13.20 -10.43
C ALA A 89 4.69 -11.92 -11.25
N CYS A 90 5.25 -10.91 -10.61
CA CYS A 90 5.75 -9.73 -11.30
C CYS A 90 7.22 -9.96 -11.70
N ASP A 91 7.65 -9.34 -12.79
CA ASP A 91 9.07 -9.33 -13.14
C ASP A 91 9.87 -8.56 -12.07
N THR A 92 11.20 -8.48 -12.18
CA THR A 92 12.00 -7.70 -11.22
C THR A 92 11.55 -6.24 -11.24
N HIS A 93 10.95 -5.78 -10.15
CA HIS A 93 10.60 -4.38 -9.90
C HIS A 93 11.39 -3.88 -8.71
N SER A 94 11.98 -2.69 -8.82
CA SER A 94 12.80 -2.13 -7.74
C SER A 94 12.01 -1.23 -6.78
N GLN A 95 10.79 -0.80 -7.15
CA GLN A 95 10.03 0.19 -6.40
C GLN A 95 8.53 -0.14 -6.37
N LEU A 96 7.95 -0.12 -5.16
CA LEU A 96 6.53 -0.30 -4.91
C LEU A 96 6.05 0.82 -3.99
N PHE A 97 5.06 1.57 -4.45
CA PHE A 97 4.38 2.57 -3.63
C PHE A 97 2.89 2.28 -3.71
N LEU A 98 2.28 1.96 -2.56
CA LEU A 98 0.86 1.68 -2.45
C LEU A 98 0.20 2.88 -1.78
N SER A 99 -0.61 3.62 -2.52
CA SER A 99 -1.47 4.67 -1.96
C SER A 99 -2.76 4.05 -1.45
N HIS A 100 -3.30 4.57 -0.35
CA HIS A 100 -4.62 4.19 0.14
C HIS A 100 -5.74 4.51 -0.87
N LEU A 101 -5.52 5.48 -1.77
CA LEU A 101 -6.48 5.89 -2.81
C LEU A 101 -6.29 5.18 -4.16
N GLN A 102 -5.32 4.26 -4.32
CA GLN A 102 -5.00 3.71 -5.65
C GLN A 102 -6.12 2.85 -6.29
N GLY A 103 -7.13 2.48 -5.50
CA GLY A 103 -8.20 1.58 -5.89
C GLY A 103 -7.67 0.19 -6.23
N HIS A 104 -8.24 -0.44 -7.27
CA HIS A 104 -7.82 -1.77 -7.72
C HIS A 104 -6.67 -1.75 -8.73
N SER A 105 -6.16 -0.59 -9.13
CA SER A 105 -5.09 -0.49 -10.14
C SER A 105 -3.83 0.11 -9.52
N ALA A 106 -2.79 -0.72 -9.39
CA ALA A 106 -1.50 -0.36 -8.84
C ALA A 106 -0.48 -0.18 -9.97
N VAL A 107 0.41 0.81 -9.81
CA VAL A 107 1.47 1.12 -10.78
C VAL A 107 2.83 0.75 -10.18
N PHE A 108 3.59 -0.06 -10.91
CA PHE A 108 4.91 -0.55 -10.53
C PHE A 108 5.95 0.11 -11.42
N TRP A 109 7.08 0.49 -10.84
CA TRP A 109 8.17 1.17 -11.56
C TRP A 109 9.44 0.32 -11.53
N ASP A 110 10.17 0.34 -12.64
CA ASP A 110 11.45 -0.35 -12.80
C ASP A 110 12.38 0.44 -13.71
N GLY A 111 13.70 0.28 -13.53
CA GLY A 111 14.73 0.99 -14.29
C GLY A 111 15.02 2.41 -13.82
N ASP A 112 15.93 3.07 -14.53
CA ASP A 112 16.37 4.45 -14.31
C ASP A 112 16.70 5.10 -15.67
N LYS A 113 16.57 6.42 -15.74
CA LYS A 113 16.82 7.24 -16.94
C LYS A 113 16.08 6.69 -18.16
N ASP A 114 16.79 6.33 -19.23
CA ASP A 114 16.21 5.88 -20.49
C ASP A 114 15.55 4.50 -20.39
N ASP A 115 15.96 3.67 -19.42
CA ASP A 115 15.42 2.32 -19.21
C ASP A 115 14.21 2.30 -18.27
N ARG A 116 13.82 3.45 -17.71
CA ARG A 116 12.70 3.54 -16.77
C ARG A 116 11.38 3.19 -17.47
N ASN A 117 10.65 2.27 -16.86
CA ASN A 117 9.38 1.76 -17.34
C ASN A 117 8.41 1.52 -16.20
N TYR A 118 7.13 1.37 -16.54
CA TYR A 118 6.09 1.04 -15.57
C TYR A 118 5.18 -0.10 -16.03
N SER A 119 4.59 -0.80 -15.06
CA SER A 119 3.55 -1.79 -15.28
C SER A 119 2.32 -1.41 -14.48
N VAL A 120 1.13 -1.66 -15.04
CA VAL A 120 -0.15 -1.45 -14.34
C VAL A 120 -0.76 -2.82 -14.05
N VAL A 121 -1.11 -3.02 -12.78
CA VAL A 121 -1.66 -4.28 -12.28
C VAL A 121 -3.01 -4.02 -11.65
N ASN A 122 -3.99 -4.82 -12.06
CA ASN A 122 -5.26 -4.93 -11.38
C ASN A 122 -5.13 -5.86 -10.17
N VAL A 123 -5.08 -5.30 -8.97
CA VAL A 123 -4.95 -6.04 -7.70
C VAL A 123 -6.27 -6.69 -7.25
N GLU A 124 -7.40 -6.36 -7.86
CA GLU A 124 -8.64 -7.09 -7.58
C GLU A 124 -8.67 -8.39 -8.35
N LYS A 125 -8.30 -8.34 -9.64
CA LYS A 125 -8.32 -9.47 -10.57
C LYS A 125 -7.02 -10.28 -10.57
N GLY A 126 -5.95 -9.76 -9.97
CA GLY A 126 -4.62 -10.36 -10.04
C GLY A 126 -4.07 -10.39 -11.47
N GLN A 127 -4.27 -9.33 -12.26
CA GLN A 127 -3.92 -9.31 -13.68
C GLN A 127 -3.00 -8.13 -14.01
N VAL A 128 -1.99 -8.36 -14.84
CA VAL A 128 -1.16 -7.29 -15.42
C VAL A 128 -1.91 -6.72 -16.62
N GLU A 129 -2.40 -5.49 -16.51
CA GLU A 129 -3.12 -4.79 -17.59
C GLU A 129 -2.14 -4.15 -18.58
N VAL A 130 -1.02 -3.65 -18.05
CA VAL A 130 0.03 -2.97 -18.83
C VAL A 130 1.38 -3.49 -18.37
N LYS A 131 2.24 -3.90 -19.30
CA LYS A 131 3.54 -4.52 -18.98
C LYS A 131 4.70 -3.70 -19.53
N ARG A 132 5.56 -3.20 -18.64
CA ARG A 132 6.85 -2.54 -18.94
C ARG A 132 6.75 -1.46 -20.02
N MET A 133 5.77 -0.57 -19.89
CA MET A 133 5.63 0.58 -20.78
C MET A 133 6.76 1.58 -20.53
N PRO A 134 7.49 2.02 -21.56
CA PRO A 134 8.55 3.01 -21.39
C PRO A 134 8.01 4.34 -20.84
N CYS A 135 8.70 4.87 -19.84
CA CYS A 135 8.47 6.22 -19.31
C CYS A 135 9.81 6.74 -18.77
N PRO A 136 10.70 7.23 -19.65
CA PRO A 136 12.03 7.66 -19.26
C PRO A 136 12.02 8.71 -18.14
N GLY A 137 13.05 8.69 -17.30
CA GLY A 137 13.26 9.62 -16.21
C GLY A 137 13.96 8.97 -15.02
N THR A 138 14.30 9.77 -14.02
CA THR A 138 15.05 9.28 -12.85
C THR A 138 14.22 8.38 -11.95
N ARG A 139 14.88 7.56 -11.12
CA ARG A 139 14.19 6.71 -10.13
C ARG A 139 13.23 7.49 -9.26
N LEU A 140 12.13 6.85 -8.88
CA LEU A 140 11.12 7.48 -8.05
C LEU A 140 11.53 7.46 -6.58
N SER A 141 11.24 8.53 -5.86
CA SER A 141 11.35 8.60 -4.40
C SER A 141 10.01 8.30 -3.72
N CYS A 142 8.90 8.68 -4.36
CA CYS A 142 7.54 8.42 -3.89
C CYS A 142 6.54 8.41 -5.05
N GLN A 143 5.39 7.76 -4.86
CA GLN A 143 4.26 7.83 -5.80
C GLN A 143 2.94 7.95 -5.04
N MET A 144 2.00 8.68 -5.63
CA MET A 144 0.63 8.76 -5.16
C MET A 144 -0.31 8.77 -6.36
N LYS A 145 -1.22 7.80 -6.39
CA LYS A 145 -2.30 7.74 -7.38
C LYS A 145 -3.59 8.28 -6.75
N MET A 146 -4.24 9.18 -7.49
CA MET A 146 -5.60 9.67 -7.25
C MET A 146 -6.53 9.10 -8.33
N ASP A 147 -7.80 9.50 -8.32
CA ASP A 147 -8.79 9.02 -9.28
C ASP A 147 -8.39 9.34 -10.72
N ASN A 148 -7.97 10.59 -10.97
CA ASN A 148 -7.67 11.05 -12.33
C ASN A 148 -6.20 11.40 -12.57
N THR A 149 -5.35 11.37 -11.55
CA THR A 149 -3.95 11.78 -11.67
C THR A 149 -3.00 10.80 -11.01
N LEU A 150 -1.78 10.75 -11.54
CA LEU A 150 -0.67 10.02 -10.95
C LEU A 150 0.46 10.99 -10.66
N TRP A 151 0.76 11.17 -9.38
CA TRP A 151 1.85 11.98 -8.88
C TRP A 151 3.07 11.08 -8.66
N THR A 152 4.18 11.45 -9.28
CA THR A 152 5.45 10.72 -9.15
C THR A 152 6.53 11.70 -8.72
N ALA A 153 7.12 11.45 -7.56
CA ALA A 153 8.28 12.18 -7.09
C ALA A 153 9.55 11.40 -7.42
N THR A 154 10.62 12.12 -7.74
CA THR A 154 11.90 11.52 -8.15
C THR A 154 13.01 11.76 -7.13
N GLU A 155 14.12 11.02 -7.28
CA GLU A 155 15.35 11.24 -6.51
C GLU A 155 16.04 12.58 -6.87
N GLU A 156 15.66 13.23 -7.98
CA GLU A 156 16.18 14.53 -8.43
C GLU A 156 15.33 15.73 -7.97
N GLN A 157 14.55 15.56 -6.89
CA GLN A 157 13.73 16.64 -6.29
C GLN A 157 12.64 17.20 -7.23
N GLU A 158 12.26 16.44 -8.25
CA GLU A 158 11.19 16.79 -9.18
C GLU A 158 9.95 15.95 -8.93
N VAL A 159 8.78 16.58 -9.04
CA VAL A 159 7.48 15.91 -9.02
C VAL A 159 6.77 16.10 -10.36
N PHE A 160 6.39 14.99 -10.98
CA PHE A 160 5.64 14.94 -12.23
C PHE A 160 4.22 14.44 -11.98
N ILE A 161 3.24 15.17 -12.53
CA ILE A 161 1.81 14.85 -12.40
C ILE A 161 1.28 14.47 -13.78
N TYR A 162 0.81 13.24 -13.92
CA TYR A 162 0.23 12.71 -15.15
C TYR A 162 -1.29 12.57 -15.03
N SER A 163 -2.01 12.76 -16.13
CA SER A 163 -3.46 12.47 -16.20
C SER A 163 -3.72 11.01 -16.57
N LEU A 164 -4.72 10.42 -15.93
CA LEU A 164 -5.19 9.06 -16.15
C LEU A 164 -6.50 9.00 -16.96
N LYS A 165 -7.11 10.15 -17.29
CA LYS A 165 -8.46 10.23 -17.90
C LYS A 165 -8.60 9.50 -19.25
N GLU A 166 -7.50 9.27 -19.97
CA GLU A 166 -7.54 8.68 -21.32
C GLU A 166 -6.79 7.35 -21.45
N MET A 167 -6.22 6.80 -20.35
CA MET A 167 -5.48 5.52 -20.36
C MET A 167 -4.44 5.39 -21.50
N CYS A 168 -3.94 6.52 -22.01
CA CYS A 168 -2.80 6.54 -22.91
C CYS A 168 -1.52 6.24 -22.11
N PRO A 169 -0.45 5.75 -22.77
CA PRO A 169 0.84 5.63 -22.11
C PRO A 169 1.20 6.95 -21.42
N LEU A 170 1.75 6.90 -20.21
CA LEU A 170 2.30 8.07 -19.50
C LEU A 170 3.40 8.70 -20.36
N SER A 171 3.01 9.63 -21.24
CA SER A 171 3.88 10.20 -22.26
C SER A 171 4.46 11.51 -21.78
N GLN A 172 3.61 12.47 -21.43
CA GLN A 172 4.01 13.79 -20.97
C GLN A 172 3.29 14.16 -19.67
N PRO A 173 4.02 14.65 -18.65
CA PRO A 173 3.39 15.16 -17.44
C PRO A 173 2.60 16.42 -17.75
N GLN A 174 1.44 16.57 -17.13
CA GLN A 174 0.62 17.79 -17.19
C GLN A 174 1.23 18.93 -16.41
N LYS A 175 1.93 18.62 -15.31
CA LYS A 175 2.61 19.59 -14.46
C LYS A 175 3.89 19.00 -13.89
N GLN A 176 4.88 19.88 -13.73
CA GLN A 176 6.15 19.61 -13.10
C GLN A 176 6.33 20.59 -11.94
N ILE A 177 6.85 20.10 -10.82
CA ILE A 177 7.11 20.88 -9.61
C ILE A 177 8.53 20.56 -9.14
N SER A 178 9.39 21.58 -9.11
CA SER A 178 10.71 21.50 -8.50
C SER A 178 10.60 21.72 -6.98
N CYS A 179 11.18 20.81 -6.21
CA CYS A 179 11.16 20.82 -4.75
C CYS A 179 12.55 21.19 -4.19
N PRO A 180 12.62 21.74 -2.97
CA PRO A 180 13.91 22.08 -2.33
C PRO A 180 14.68 20.84 -1.82
N ALA A 181 14.00 19.71 -1.66
CA ALA A 181 14.58 18.45 -1.18
C ALA A 181 13.81 17.25 -1.76
N ILE A 182 14.36 16.05 -1.59
CA ILE A 182 13.75 14.82 -2.12
C ILE A 182 12.43 14.58 -1.39
N VAL A 183 11.34 14.45 -2.14
CA VAL A 183 10.01 14.15 -1.58
C VAL A 183 9.98 12.68 -1.14
N THR A 184 9.76 12.45 0.15
CA THR A 184 9.77 11.13 0.78
C THR A 184 8.37 10.56 0.98
N CYS A 185 7.34 11.40 1.07
CA CYS A 185 5.96 10.95 1.09
C CYS A 185 5.00 12.00 0.51
N LEU A 186 3.90 11.52 -0.09
CA LEU A 186 2.80 12.32 -0.61
C LEU A 186 1.53 11.87 0.10
N PHE A 187 0.77 12.81 0.65
CA PHE A 187 -0.43 12.50 1.41
C PHE A 187 -1.59 13.41 1.00
N PRO A 188 -2.64 12.87 0.34
CA PRO A 188 -3.82 13.63 -0.03
C PRO A 188 -4.76 13.79 1.17
N VAL A 189 -5.28 15.00 1.33
CA VAL A 189 -6.32 15.33 2.31
C VAL A 189 -7.57 15.74 1.53
N PRO A 190 -8.68 14.99 1.65
CA PRO A 190 -9.89 15.25 0.88
C PRO A 190 -10.55 16.57 1.29
N ALA A 191 -11.32 17.16 0.38
CA ALA A 191 -12.11 18.35 0.67
C ALA A 191 -13.14 18.06 1.78
N ARG A 192 -13.41 19.07 2.60
CA ARG A 192 -14.45 19.07 3.64
C ARG A 192 -15.28 20.34 3.47
N ASP A 193 -16.49 20.39 4.03
CA ASP A 193 -17.50 21.45 3.86
C ASP A 193 -16.99 22.82 3.36
N GLN A 194 -16.04 23.44 4.09
CA GLN A 194 -15.51 24.79 3.81
C GLN A 194 -14.04 24.81 3.35
N THR A 195 -13.41 23.66 3.10
CA THR A 195 -11.99 23.54 2.76
C THR A 195 -11.79 22.75 1.48
N GLN A 196 -10.99 23.32 0.57
CA GLN A 196 -10.55 22.62 -0.63
C GLN A 196 -9.71 21.38 -0.27
N ALA A 197 -9.69 20.39 -1.16
CA ALA A 197 -8.75 19.28 -1.03
C ALA A 197 -7.32 19.81 -1.12
N CYS A 198 -6.37 19.14 -0.48
CA CYS A 198 -4.95 19.51 -0.56
C CYS A 198 -4.06 18.27 -0.54
N VAL A 199 -2.79 18.45 -0.90
CA VAL A 199 -1.74 17.43 -0.77
C VAL A 199 -0.65 17.97 0.13
N PHE A 200 -0.28 17.18 1.12
CA PHE A 200 0.91 17.38 1.92
C PHE A 200 2.05 16.56 1.31
N MET A 201 3.18 17.22 1.09
CA MET A 201 4.37 16.64 0.48
C MET A 201 5.51 16.71 1.49
N GLY A 202 5.84 15.59 2.12
CA GLY A 202 6.93 15.48 3.07
C GLY A 202 8.27 15.29 2.37
N MET A 203 9.31 15.96 2.85
CA MET A 203 10.62 15.97 2.24
C MET A 203 11.72 15.38 3.15
N SER A 204 12.87 15.07 2.55
CA SER A 204 13.99 14.42 3.20
C SER A 204 14.69 15.26 4.27
N ASP A 205 14.51 16.58 4.24
CA ASP A 205 15.11 17.55 5.14
C ASP A 205 14.19 17.99 6.29
N GLY A 206 12.96 17.47 6.34
CA GLY A 206 11.96 17.81 7.37
C GLY A 206 10.97 18.91 6.97
N LEU A 207 11.07 19.45 5.75
CA LEU A 207 10.06 20.34 5.18
C LEU A 207 8.81 19.57 4.76
N VAL A 208 7.66 20.25 4.85
CA VAL A 208 6.39 19.79 4.29
C VAL A 208 5.80 20.89 3.42
N ALA A 209 5.62 20.63 2.13
CA ALA A 209 4.90 21.53 1.23
C ALA A 209 3.41 21.17 1.19
N VAL A 210 2.54 22.16 1.11
CA VAL A 210 1.08 22.00 1.04
C VAL A 210 0.57 22.67 -0.23
N TYR A 211 -0.12 21.90 -1.07
CA TYR A 211 -0.74 22.37 -2.30
C TYR A 211 -2.25 22.19 -2.22
N SER A 212 -3.01 23.26 -2.41
CA SER A 212 -4.46 23.17 -2.64
C SER A 212 -4.75 22.53 -3.99
N LEU A 213 -5.81 21.75 -4.07
CA LEU A 213 -6.20 21.00 -5.27
C LEU A 213 -7.51 21.51 -5.86
N MET A 214 -7.56 21.48 -7.19
CA MET A 214 -8.78 21.60 -8.00
C MET A 214 -8.73 20.49 -9.06
N ASP A 215 -9.74 19.62 -9.10
CA ASP A 215 -9.81 18.45 -9.99
C ASP A 215 -8.53 17.59 -10.00
N ASP A 216 -8.04 17.21 -8.81
CA ASP A 216 -6.81 16.43 -8.57
C ASP A 216 -5.50 17.10 -9.04
N MET A 217 -5.54 18.38 -9.43
CA MET A 217 -4.38 19.16 -9.88
C MET A 217 -4.06 20.29 -8.88
N PRO A 218 -2.77 20.57 -8.62
CA PRO A 218 -2.38 21.62 -7.70
C PRO A 218 -2.63 23.00 -8.31
N VAL A 219 -3.30 23.85 -7.55
CA VAL A 219 -3.50 25.27 -7.84
C VAL A 219 -2.16 26.01 -7.72
N GLU A 220 -2.06 27.23 -8.28
CA GLU A 220 -0.89 28.08 -8.07
C GLU A 220 -0.75 28.49 -6.60
N GLY A 221 0.48 28.45 -6.11
CA GLY A 221 0.84 28.77 -4.73
C GLY A 221 1.03 27.54 -3.87
N GLU A 222 2.11 27.57 -3.09
CA GLU A 222 2.48 26.55 -2.12
C GLU A 222 2.68 27.16 -0.74
N THR A 223 2.36 26.40 0.30
CA THR A 223 2.67 26.76 1.68
C THR A 223 3.68 25.78 2.24
N TYR A 224 4.74 26.26 2.87
CA TYR A 224 5.75 25.43 3.50
C TYR A 224 5.59 25.42 5.03
N LEU A 225 5.63 24.22 5.60
CA LEU A 225 5.75 23.98 7.03
C LEU A 225 7.17 23.48 7.31
N CYS A 226 7.93 24.25 8.08
CA CYS A 226 9.24 23.86 8.54
C CYS A 226 9.14 23.27 9.93
N SER A 227 9.37 21.96 10.05
CA SER A 227 9.28 21.24 11.32
C SER A 227 10.18 21.84 12.39
N HIS A 228 11.41 22.24 12.01
CA HIS A 228 12.36 22.90 12.91
C HIS A 228 11.79 24.24 13.44
N THR A 229 11.30 25.11 12.56
CA THR A 229 10.70 26.40 12.93
C THR A 229 9.46 26.22 13.81
N LEU A 230 8.60 25.23 13.52
CA LEU A 230 7.43 24.96 14.34
C LEU A 230 7.83 24.49 15.75
N ASN A 231 8.82 23.61 15.86
CA ASN A 231 9.34 23.15 17.14
C ASN A 231 9.92 24.28 17.99
N THR A 232 10.68 25.19 17.40
CA THR A 232 11.29 26.31 18.13
C THR A 232 10.22 27.34 18.54
N THR A 233 9.38 27.77 17.59
CA THR A 233 8.44 28.89 17.81
C THR A 233 7.19 28.51 18.58
N MET A 234 6.64 27.30 18.36
CA MET A 234 5.37 26.87 18.95
C MET A 234 5.55 25.98 20.18
N PHE A 235 6.66 25.22 20.25
CA PHE A 235 6.88 24.21 21.28
C PHE A 235 8.13 24.47 22.14
N GLY A 236 8.84 25.58 21.91
CA GLY A 236 9.95 26.02 22.77
C GLY A 236 11.15 25.07 22.78
N MET A 237 11.36 24.30 21.71
CA MET A 237 12.52 23.41 21.60
C MET A 237 13.77 24.20 21.22
N GLU A 238 14.88 23.93 21.90
CA GLU A 238 16.17 24.55 21.59
C GLU A 238 16.77 23.98 20.30
N ASP A 239 17.50 24.82 19.56
CA ASP A 239 18.18 24.41 18.31
C ASP A 239 19.20 23.29 18.52
N SER A 240 19.75 23.19 19.73
CA SER A 240 20.74 22.16 20.09
C SER A 240 20.12 20.78 20.36
N ASP A 241 18.79 20.70 20.50
CA ASP A 241 18.09 19.47 20.84
C ASP A 241 18.28 18.43 19.71
N PRO A 242 18.72 17.20 20.00
CA PRO A 242 18.94 16.18 18.98
C PRO A 242 17.67 15.83 18.17
N ARG A 243 16.48 16.10 18.70
CA ARG A 243 15.19 15.92 18.00
C ARG A 243 14.94 16.98 16.92
N GLN A 244 15.74 18.05 16.87
CA GLN A 244 15.69 19.12 15.87
C GLN A 244 16.55 18.88 14.63
N ARG A 245 17.28 17.76 14.58
CA ARG A 245 18.03 17.37 13.37
C ARG A 245 17.10 17.29 12.15
N PRO A 246 17.62 17.48 10.93
CA PRO A 246 16.83 17.48 9.70
C PRO A 246 16.39 16.05 9.35
N TYR A 247 15.37 15.56 10.06
CA TYR A 247 14.84 14.23 9.85
C TYR A 247 13.86 14.21 8.68
N PRO A 248 13.91 13.19 7.81
CA PRO A 248 12.98 13.06 6.70
C PRO A 248 11.55 12.84 7.20
N VAL A 249 10.58 13.44 6.51
CA VAL A 249 9.16 13.18 6.75
C VAL A 249 8.77 11.89 6.03
N ARG A 250 8.78 10.77 6.74
CA ARG A 250 8.59 9.43 6.17
C ARG A 250 7.13 9.01 6.03
N SER A 251 6.29 9.40 6.97
CA SER A 251 4.91 8.92 7.05
C SER A 251 3.99 9.99 7.58
N MET A 252 2.75 9.95 7.10
CA MET A 252 1.67 10.85 7.48
C MET A 252 0.40 10.03 7.71
N VAL A 253 -0.47 10.50 8.61
CA VAL A 253 -1.77 9.91 8.87
C VAL A 253 -2.80 10.98 9.15
N LEU A 254 -4.00 10.77 8.64
CA LEU A 254 -5.14 11.67 8.81
C LEU A 254 -6.08 11.11 9.87
N VAL A 255 -6.52 11.98 10.78
CA VAL A 255 -7.44 11.65 11.89
C VAL A 255 -8.48 12.74 12.08
N HIS A 256 -9.40 12.51 13.03
CA HIS A 256 -10.60 13.29 13.30
C HIS A 256 -11.41 13.49 12.03
N SER A 257 -11.59 12.38 11.31
CA SER A 257 -12.25 12.34 10.01
C SER A 257 -11.60 13.23 8.92
N GLY A 258 -10.45 13.87 9.16
CA GLY A 258 -9.81 14.75 8.19
C GLY A 258 -9.41 16.14 8.68
N SER A 259 -9.71 16.50 9.94
CA SER A 259 -9.36 17.83 10.45
C SER A 259 -7.91 17.95 10.91
N GLN A 260 -7.24 16.84 11.24
CA GLN A 260 -5.86 16.85 11.71
C GLN A 260 -5.00 15.86 10.95
N LEU A 261 -3.83 16.34 10.52
CA LEU A 261 -2.78 15.52 9.91
C LEU A 261 -1.62 15.37 10.89
N TRP A 262 -1.19 14.14 11.11
CA TRP A 262 -0.05 13.81 11.95
C TRP A 262 1.07 13.32 11.02
N TYR A 263 2.29 13.87 11.15
CA TYR A 263 3.42 13.46 10.33
C TYR A 263 4.69 13.22 11.15
N SER A 264 5.51 12.27 10.72
CA SER A 264 6.76 11.89 11.36
C SER A 264 7.84 12.95 11.20
N HIS A 265 8.63 13.21 12.24
CA HIS A 265 9.84 14.01 12.20
C HIS A 265 10.89 13.44 13.17
N GLY A 266 11.62 12.43 12.69
CA GLY A 266 12.63 11.71 13.47
C GLY A 266 11.97 10.88 14.58
N PRO A 267 12.45 10.97 15.84
CA PRO A 267 11.83 10.27 16.97
C PRO A 267 10.46 10.85 17.37
N GLY A 268 10.15 12.05 16.90
CA GLY A 268 8.91 12.78 17.17
C GLY A 268 7.92 12.77 16.02
N LEU A 269 6.73 13.29 16.27
CA LEU A 269 5.74 13.63 15.26
C LEU A 269 5.09 14.99 15.54
N LEU A 270 4.59 15.62 14.49
CA LEU A 270 3.89 16.89 14.54
C LEU A 270 2.43 16.70 14.12
N VAL A 271 1.53 17.37 14.85
CA VAL A 271 0.10 17.40 14.59
C VAL A 271 -0.26 18.76 14.03
N ILE A 272 -0.79 18.79 12.81
CA ILE A 272 -1.19 20.00 12.09
C ILE A 272 -2.70 20.02 11.90
N ASP A 273 -3.31 21.18 12.11
CA ASP A 273 -4.69 21.43 11.71
C ASP A 273 -4.76 21.62 10.18
N CYS A 274 -5.52 20.76 9.49
CA CYS A 274 -5.54 20.75 8.03
C CYS A 274 -6.14 22.02 7.41
N ARG A 275 -6.94 22.79 8.16
CA ARG A 275 -7.61 23.99 7.66
C ARG A 275 -6.72 25.22 7.78
N THR A 276 -6.11 25.39 8.94
CA THR A 276 -5.32 26.58 9.30
C THR A 276 -3.83 26.39 9.06
N LEU A 277 -3.41 25.14 8.83
CA LEU A 277 -2.01 24.71 8.73
C LEU A 277 -1.17 25.05 9.97
N GLN A 278 -1.83 25.30 11.10
CA GLN A 278 -1.15 25.57 12.37
C GLN A 278 -0.76 24.27 13.06
N ALA A 279 0.42 24.30 13.70
CA ALA A 279 0.85 23.20 14.56
C ALA A 279 0.06 23.20 15.87
N VAL A 280 -0.66 22.09 16.10
CA VAL A 280 -1.51 21.88 17.28
C VAL A 280 -0.70 21.28 18.41
N ARG A 281 0.15 20.29 18.11
CA ARG A 281 0.92 19.55 19.11
C ARG A 281 2.15 18.89 18.51
N ARG A 282 3.17 18.71 19.35
CA ARG A 282 4.27 17.78 19.14
C ARG A 282 4.15 16.60 20.10
N LEU A 283 4.40 15.39 19.62
CA LEU A 283 4.55 14.19 20.45
C LEU A 283 5.93 13.59 20.20
N ASP A 284 6.56 13.07 21.26
CA ASP A 284 7.86 12.40 21.20
C ASP A 284 7.70 10.95 21.68
N PRO A 285 7.20 10.04 20.81
CA PRO A 285 7.03 8.63 21.16
C PRO A 285 8.35 7.91 21.45
N TYR A 286 9.45 8.37 20.85
CA TYR A 286 10.75 7.73 20.95
C TYR A 286 11.85 8.74 21.30
N ASP A 287 13.03 8.23 21.62
CA ASP A 287 14.23 9.01 21.87
C ASP A 287 15.28 8.75 20.78
N PRO A 288 16.09 9.76 20.37
CA PRO A 288 17.23 9.54 19.49
C PRO A 288 18.12 8.36 19.97
N PRO A 289 18.63 7.51 19.07
CA PRO A 289 18.71 7.65 17.61
C PRO A 289 17.47 7.15 16.83
N SER A 290 16.41 6.76 17.53
CA SER A 290 15.16 6.22 16.96
C SER A 290 14.50 7.19 15.98
N SER A 291 13.81 6.65 14.97
CA SER A 291 12.95 7.43 14.08
C SER A 291 11.65 6.69 13.80
N ILE A 292 10.55 7.44 13.76
CA ILE A 292 9.26 6.91 13.32
C ILE A 292 9.38 6.46 11.86
N GLN A 293 9.19 5.17 11.64
CA GLN A 293 9.23 4.55 10.32
C GLN A 293 7.88 4.62 9.62
N ALA A 294 6.80 4.39 10.36
CA ALA A 294 5.45 4.35 9.82
C ALA A 294 4.42 4.85 10.85
N LEU A 295 3.36 5.46 10.32
CA LEU A 295 2.16 5.86 11.03
C LEU A 295 0.95 5.13 10.42
N ALA A 296 0.00 4.77 11.26
CA ALA A 296 -1.29 4.24 10.82
C ALA A 296 -2.40 4.69 11.78
N SER A 297 -3.62 4.87 11.27
CA SER A 297 -4.79 5.13 12.10
C SER A 297 -5.76 3.97 12.04
N SER A 298 -6.50 3.75 13.13
CA SER A 298 -7.58 2.77 13.17
C SER A 298 -8.72 3.25 14.07
N PRO A 299 -9.97 2.87 13.77
CA PRO A 299 -11.09 3.15 14.66
C PRO A 299 -10.95 2.39 15.98
N CYS A 300 -11.41 2.99 17.06
CA CYS A 300 -11.49 2.40 18.41
C CYS A 300 -12.96 2.01 18.72
N LEU A 301 -13.14 1.09 19.68
CA LEU A 301 -14.43 0.50 20.07
C LEU A 301 -15.49 1.52 20.56
N TRP A 302 -15.14 2.79 20.77
CA TRP A 302 -16.03 3.84 21.27
C TRP A 302 -16.26 5.00 20.30
N GLY A 303 -15.89 4.83 19.02
CA GLY A 303 -16.09 5.86 18.00
C GLY A 303 -14.95 6.89 17.89
N ASP A 304 -13.98 6.84 18.79
CA ASP A 304 -12.72 7.58 18.69
C ASP A 304 -11.71 6.88 17.78
N GLU A 305 -10.66 7.59 17.38
CA GLU A 305 -9.57 7.07 16.56
C GLU A 305 -8.29 6.91 17.39
N VAL A 306 -7.48 5.91 17.04
CA VAL A 306 -6.12 5.75 17.58
C VAL A 306 -5.10 5.88 16.47
N VAL A 307 -3.94 6.42 16.82
CA VAL A 307 -2.77 6.53 15.94
C VAL A 307 -1.69 5.59 16.45
N TRP A 308 -1.18 4.76 15.54
CA TRP A 308 -0.08 3.85 15.77
C TRP A 308 1.21 4.45 15.21
N THR A 309 2.29 4.34 15.97
CA THR A 309 3.64 4.72 15.53
C THR A 309 4.54 3.50 15.60
N LEU A 310 5.37 3.28 14.59
CA LEU A 310 6.36 2.21 14.54
C LEU A 310 7.77 2.81 14.53
N ASP A 311 8.63 2.32 15.42
CA ASP A 311 10.04 2.71 15.50
C ASP A 311 10.96 1.84 14.63
N ASP A 312 11.92 2.46 13.95
CA ASP A 312 12.94 1.78 13.13
C ASP A 312 14.10 1.17 13.93
N HIS A 313 14.33 1.61 15.17
CA HIS A 313 15.50 1.18 15.94
C HIS A 313 15.19 0.06 16.94
N THR A 314 14.14 0.23 17.75
CA THR A 314 13.75 -0.68 18.83
C THR A 314 12.66 -1.66 18.43
N ASN A 315 12.08 -1.51 17.22
CA ASN A 315 10.95 -2.31 16.75
C ASN A 315 9.75 -2.27 17.72
N THR A 316 9.52 -1.11 18.31
CA THR A 316 8.42 -0.83 19.23
C THR A 316 7.26 -0.19 18.47
N LEU A 317 6.04 -0.63 18.76
CA LEU A 317 4.80 0.04 18.40
C LEU A 317 4.26 0.81 19.60
N GLN A 318 3.80 2.04 19.38
CA GLN A 318 3.03 2.79 20.37
C GLN A 318 1.67 3.18 19.81
N MET A 319 0.65 3.13 20.65
CA MET A 319 -0.73 3.48 20.33
C MET A 319 -1.13 4.73 21.09
N TYR A 320 -1.52 5.77 20.37
CA TYR A 320 -1.99 7.06 20.92
C TYR A 320 -3.48 7.25 20.67
N HIS A 321 -4.19 7.77 21.67
CA HIS A 321 -5.54 8.25 21.48
C HIS A 321 -5.53 9.56 20.68
N ALA A 322 -6.22 9.62 19.54
CA ALA A 322 -6.13 10.78 18.65
C ALA A 322 -6.65 12.07 19.32
N ALA A 323 -7.79 11.99 20.04
CA ALA A 323 -8.43 13.18 20.61
C ALA A 323 -7.69 13.77 21.82
N THR A 324 -7.07 12.93 22.65
CA THR A 324 -6.41 13.38 23.89
C THR A 324 -4.89 13.38 23.79
N TYR A 325 -4.33 12.80 22.72
CA TYR A 325 -2.89 12.62 22.50
C TYR A 325 -2.20 11.76 23.58
N GLN A 326 -2.98 10.99 24.34
CA GLN A 326 -2.45 10.15 25.41
C GLN A 326 -1.94 8.83 24.84
N LEU A 327 -0.82 8.36 25.37
CA LEU A 327 -0.31 7.02 25.10
C LEU A 327 -1.23 5.99 25.76
N CYS A 328 -1.81 5.12 24.94
CA CYS A 328 -2.72 4.06 25.37
C CYS A 328 -2.00 2.73 25.61
N ALA A 329 -1.04 2.39 24.74
CA ALA A 329 -0.34 1.10 24.81
C ALA A 329 1.02 1.15 24.11
N THR A 330 1.93 0.29 24.57
CA THR A 330 3.25 0.08 23.97
C THR A 330 3.46 -1.40 23.77
N TYR A 331 3.82 -1.80 22.55
CA TYR A 331 4.08 -3.18 22.16
C TYR A 331 5.51 -3.28 21.65
N ARG A 332 6.27 -4.24 22.15
CA ARG A 332 7.61 -4.54 21.62
C ARG A 332 7.53 -5.80 20.76
N CYS A 333 7.83 -5.67 19.49
CA CYS A 333 7.92 -6.82 18.59
C CYS A 333 9.28 -7.50 18.81
N VAL A 334 9.35 -8.34 19.84
CA VAL A 334 10.53 -9.17 20.12
C VAL A 334 10.55 -10.30 19.10
N ARG A 335 11.69 -10.49 18.41
CA ARG A 335 11.93 -11.65 17.55
C ARG A 335 12.16 -12.91 18.37
#